data_AF-A0AAJ0DND3-F1
#
_entry.id   AF-A0AAJ0DND3-F1
#
_cell.length_a   1.000
_cell.length_b   1.000
_cell.length_c   1.000
_cell.angle_alpha   90.00
_cell.angle_beta   90.00
_cell.angle_gamma   90.00
#
_symmetry.space_group_name_H-M   'P 1'
#
loop_
_entity.id
_entity.type
_entity.pdbx_description
1 polymer ?
#
loop_
_entity_poly.entity_id
_entity_poly.type
_entity_poly.pdbx_seq_one_letter_code
_entity_poly.pdbx_strand_id
1 'polypeptide(L)'
;MSQQDQVTPPGRPDGLQYSFGTSGAGHSLTWRPPAFSGSQNQLNHADFPLEKRRRLNEVQVNVEAHGVARIRLGEDMTFDFTSKQREAKKQLSDVEAERDHLLRRLDETRKDHEKILSKVKSERDESIRGHREATTTYDRITSALRAEELENAKVELERSSNASFDLSTELSPLMRTIRYLRGGHKEQLSTLEKDLEDSEDNFQAALDSLKMRERELKACHDLNAQTIKGLRESNMKCISENVTLQTKVSRLQDALKKQGQPEVIEL
;
A
#
# COMPACT_ATOMS: atom_id res chain seq x y z
N MET A 1 14.37 51.45 -10.80
CA MET A 1 15.04 51.41 -12.12
C MET A 1 14.07 50.68 -13.04
N SER A 2 13.55 51.17 -14.15
CA SER A 2 14.03 52.19 -15.10
C SER A 2 12.84 52.99 -15.67
N GLN A 3 13.13 54.19 -16.17
CA GLN A 3 12.23 55.12 -16.86
C GLN A 3 11.94 54.71 -18.31
N GLN A 4 10.89 55.33 -18.90
CA GLN A 4 10.73 55.87 -20.28
C GLN A 4 9.26 55.70 -20.70
N ASP A 5 8.53 56.65 -21.29
CA ASP A 5 8.81 58.01 -21.74
C ASP A 5 7.47 58.79 -21.75
N GLN A 6 7.52 60.08 -21.43
CA GLN A 6 6.43 61.01 -21.75
C GLN A 6 6.44 61.30 -23.25
N VAL A 7 5.30 61.13 -23.90
CA VAL A 7 4.96 61.85 -25.13
C VAL A 7 3.59 62.48 -24.93
N THR A 8 3.59 63.81 -24.82
CA THR A 8 2.38 64.63 -24.95
C THR A 8 1.98 64.70 -26.41
N PRO A 9 0.68 64.60 -26.74
CA PRO A 9 0.16 65.22 -27.94
C PRO A 9 -0.93 66.26 -27.64
N PRO A 10 -1.19 67.14 -28.61
CA PRO A 10 -1.62 68.51 -28.39
C PRO A 10 -3.13 68.69 -28.50
N GLY A 11 -3.61 69.86 -28.07
CA GLY A 11 -4.86 70.44 -28.58
C GLY A 11 -6.11 70.05 -27.82
N ARG A 12 -6.57 70.96 -26.96
CA ARG A 12 -7.92 70.94 -26.38
C ARG A 12 -8.95 71.04 -27.52
N PRO A 13 -9.92 70.11 -27.67
CA PRO A 13 -10.99 70.29 -28.63
C PRO A 13 -12.11 71.16 -28.03
N ASP A 14 -12.45 72.26 -28.69
CA ASP A 14 -13.68 73.02 -28.46
C ASP A 14 -14.87 72.24 -29.03
N GLY A 15 -15.36 71.24 -28.29
CA GLY A 15 -16.54 70.47 -28.63
C GLY A 15 -16.78 69.27 -27.72
N LEU A 16 -18.05 68.99 -27.40
CA LEU A 16 -18.46 67.82 -26.64
C LEU A 16 -18.34 66.56 -27.51
N GLN A 17 -17.49 65.62 -27.10
CA GLN A 17 -17.31 64.33 -27.76
C GLN A 17 -18.09 63.26 -27.01
N TYR A 18 -18.95 62.53 -27.74
CA TYR A 18 -19.67 61.38 -27.21
C TYR A 18 -19.16 60.11 -27.88
N SER A 19 -18.80 59.13 -27.06
CA SER A 19 -18.32 57.82 -27.50
C SER A 19 -19.24 56.74 -26.95
N PHE A 20 -19.79 55.91 -27.83
CA PHE A 20 -20.57 54.74 -27.46
C PHE A 20 -20.14 53.55 -28.32
N GLY A 21 -20.01 52.38 -27.70
CA GLY A 21 -19.72 51.14 -28.41
C GLY A 21 -19.98 49.92 -27.54
N THR A 22 -20.71 48.97 -28.08
CA THR A 22 -20.66 47.56 -27.68
C THR A 22 -19.88 46.80 -28.74
N SER A 23 -18.86 46.07 -28.29
CA SER A 23 -18.04 45.11 -29.07
C SER A 23 -17.43 45.62 -30.40
N GLY A 24 -16.21 46.12 -30.33
CA GLY A 24 -15.19 45.88 -31.36
C GLY A 24 -15.08 46.87 -32.53
N ALA A 25 -16.05 47.74 -32.77
CA ALA A 25 -15.95 48.80 -33.79
C ALA A 25 -16.47 50.13 -33.23
N GLY A 26 -15.55 50.96 -32.72
CA GLY A 26 -15.89 52.28 -32.16
C GLY A 26 -16.08 53.31 -33.27
N HIS A 27 -17.28 53.90 -33.35
CA HIS A 27 -17.55 55.07 -34.18
C HIS A 27 -17.59 56.32 -33.32
N SER A 28 -16.86 57.37 -33.73
CA SER A 28 -16.87 58.67 -33.07
C SER A 28 -17.57 59.71 -33.95
N LEU A 29 -18.56 60.40 -33.38
CA LEU A 29 -19.18 61.58 -33.99
C LEU A 29 -18.67 62.84 -33.30
N THR A 30 -18.19 63.82 -34.07
CA THR A 30 -17.85 65.14 -33.55
C THR A 30 -18.91 66.14 -34.02
N TRP A 31 -19.65 66.71 -33.07
CA TRP A 31 -20.61 67.79 -33.34
C TRP A 31 -19.96 69.14 -33.04
N ARG A 32 -19.97 70.07 -34.00
CA ARG A 32 -19.52 71.46 -33.83
C ARG A 32 -20.75 72.38 -33.96
N PRO A 33 -21.13 73.14 -32.93
CA PRO A 33 -22.15 74.16 -33.10
C PRO A 33 -21.65 75.25 -34.07
N PRO A 34 -22.52 75.80 -34.94
CA PRO A 34 -22.15 76.94 -35.77
C PRO A 34 -21.80 78.14 -34.88
N ALA A 35 -20.70 78.83 -35.22
CA ALA A 35 -20.21 79.97 -34.46
C ALA A 35 -21.28 81.07 -34.35
N PHE A 36 -21.51 81.54 -33.13
CA PHE A 36 -22.37 82.67 -32.81
C PHE A 36 -21.77 83.95 -33.43
N SER A 37 -22.22 84.32 -34.63
CA SER A 37 -21.84 85.59 -35.27
C SER A 37 -22.69 86.72 -34.69
N GLY A 38 -22.36 87.14 -33.47
CA GLY A 38 -22.95 88.31 -32.84
C GLY A 38 -22.27 89.59 -33.32
N SER A 39 -22.83 90.26 -34.34
CA SER A 39 -22.61 91.70 -34.54
C SER A 39 -23.74 92.47 -33.86
N GLN A 40 -23.46 92.95 -32.67
CA GLN A 40 -24.33 93.81 -31.90
C GLN A 40 -24.18 95.23 -32.46
N ASN A 41 -25.11 95.66 -33.32
CA ASN A 41 -25.29 97.07 -33.67
C ASN A 41 -26.78 97.44 -33.60
N GLN A 42 -27.02 98.55 -32.91
CA GLN A 42 -28.30 99.20 -32.64
C GLN A 42 -29.01 99.64 -33.92
N LEU A 43 -30.34 99.70 -33.92
CA LEU A 43 -31.19 100.88 -34.21
C LEU A 43 -32.60 100.51 -34.71
N ASN A 44 -33.56 101.06 -33.97
CA ASN A 44 -34.80 101.69 -34.43
C ASN A 44 -35.98 100.86 -34.98
N HIS A 45 -37.07 100.98 -34.21
CA HIS A 45 -38.44 101.04 -34.69
C HIS A 45 -38.57 101.83 -36.00
N ALA A 46 -39.22 101.23 -36.98
CA ALA A 46 -39.81 101.95 -38.10
C ALA A 46 -41.16 101.31 -38.44
N ASP A 47 -42.22 102.09 -38.20
CA ASP A 47 -43.58 101.87 -38.64
C ASP A 47 -43.63 101.56 -40.14
N PHE A 48 -44.36 100.51 -40.52
CA PHE A 48 -44.73 100.28 -41.91
C PHE A 48 -46.21 100.62 -42.14
N PRO A 49 -46.56 101.39 -43.20
CA PRO A 49 -47.91 101.93 -43.37
C PRO A 49 -48.88 100.91 -43.95
N LEU A 50 -50.10 100.97 -43.42
CA LEU A 50 -51.31 100.33 -43.92
C LEU A 50 -51.66 100.86 -45.31
N GLU A 51 -51.56 100.02 -46.36
CA GLU A 51 -52.49 100.04 -47.50
C GLU A 51 -52.17 98.93 -48.52
N LYS A 52 -52.83 97.77 -48.35
CA LYS A 52 -53.37 96.93 -49.43
C LYS A 52 -54.17 95.77 -48.82
N ARG A 53 -55.50 95.93 -48.89
CA ARG A 53 -56.55 95.04 -48.41
C ARG A 53 -56.67 93.76 -49.25
N ARG A 54 -57.25 92.72 -48.61
CA ARG A 54 -57.99 91.56 -49.17
C ARG A 54 -57.16 90.38 -49.72
N ARG A 55 -56.84 89.44 -48.83
CA ARG A 55 -57.55 88.16 -48.62
C ARG A 55 -57.24 87.68 -47.19
N LEU A 56 -57.84 88.36 -46.20
CA LEU A 56 -57.80 87.84 -44.84
C LEU A 56 -58.72 86.62 -44.80
N ASN A 57 -58.15 85.43 -44.91
CA ASN A 57 -58.72 84.28 -44.24
C ASN A 57 -58.65 84.63 -42.75
N GLU A 58 -59.72 85.20 -42.21
CA GLU A 58 -59.81 85.51 -40.78
C GLU A 58 -59.76 84.19 -40.02
N VAL A 59 -58.58 83.88 -39.50
CA VAL A 59 -58.36 82.71 -38.65
C VAL A 59 -58.77 83.11 -37.24
N GLN A 60 -60.01 82.79 -36.86
CA GLN A 60 -60.44 82.93 -35.47
C GLN A 60 -59.89 81.75 -34.68
N VAL A 61 -58.95 82.05 -33.78
CA VAL A 61 -58.41 81.11 -32.80
C VAL A 61 -59.11 81.37 -31.48
N ASN A 62 -60.06 80.50 -31.12
CA ASN A 62 -60.66 80.52 -29.79
C ASN A 62 -59.87 79.56 -28.89
N VAL A 63 -59.10 80.10 -27.95
CA VAL A 63 -58.39 79.30 -26.95
C VAL A 63 -59.38 79.00 -25.81
N GLU A 64 -59.85 77.77 -25.71
CA GLU A 64 -60.76 77.37 -24.61
C GLU A 64 -59.97 77.12 -23.31
N ALA A 65 -60.69 76.99 -22.18
CA ALA A 65 -60.22 77.04 -20.79
C ALA A 65 -59.06 76.10 -20.38
N HIS A 66 -58.57 75.26 -21.29
CA HIS A 66 -57.45 74.33 -21.07
C HIS A 66 -56.23 74.62 -21.98
N GLY A 67 -56.18 75.81 -22.59
CA GLY A 67 -55.06 76.26 -23.42
C GLY A 67 -55.00 75.62 -24.81
N VAL A 68 -56.11 75.05 -25.29
CA VAL A 68 -56.17 74.43 -26.63
C VAL A 68 -57.06 75.25 -27.56
N ALA A 69 -56.47 75.60 -28.69
CA ALA A 69 -57.04 76.40 -29.75
C ALA A 69 -58.05 75.60 -30.56
N ARG A 70 -59.24 76.17 -30.83
CA ARG A 70 -60.10 75.79 -31.95
C ARG A 70 -59.88 76.81 -33.06
N ILE A 71 -59.47 76.33 -34.24
CA ILE A 71 -59.09 77.19 -35.37
C ILE A 71 -60.18 77.08 -36.43
N ARG A 72 -60.83 78.20 -36.77
CA ARG A 72 -61.77 78.30 -37.89
C ARG A 72 -61.08 78.91 -39.10
N LEU A 73 -61.25 78.29 -40.26
CA LEU A 73 -60.65 78.69 -41.54
C LEU A 73 -61.79 78.83 -42.58
N GLY A 74 -62.42 80.01 -42.63
CA GLY A 74 -63.62 80.26 -43.45
C GLY A 74 -64.91 79.68 -42.84
N GLU A 75 -66.03 79.79 -43.57
CA GLU A 75 -67.37 79.35 -43.09
C GLU A 75 -67.51 77.81 -42.99
N ASP A 76 -66.75 77.05 -43.77
CA ASP A 76 -66.98 75.60 -43.93
C ASP A 76 -65.95 74.69 -43.22
N MET A 77 -64.85 75.23 -42.67
CA MET A 77 -63.80 74.41 -42.05
C MET A 77 -63.44 74.86 -40.63
N THR A 78 -63.60 73.93 -39.67
CA THR A 78 -63.21 74.10 -38.27
C THR A 78 -62.29 72.97 -37.84
N PHE A 79 -61.09 73.29 -37.37
CA PHE A 79 -60.16 72.35 -36.75
C PHE A 79 -60.26 72.41 -35.23
N ASP A 80 -60.70 71.32 -34.62
CA ASP A 80 -60.84 71.20 -33.17
C ASP A 80 -59.72 70.34 -32.58
N PHE A 81 -58.76 70.99 -31.92
CA PHE A 81 -57.64 70.33 -31.26
C PHE A 81 -57.99 69.81 -29.87
N THR A 82 -59.16 70.18 -29.31
CA THR A 82 -59.60 69.72 -27.97
C THR A 82 -59.86 68.22 -27.94
N SER A 83 -60.35 67.66 -29.05
CA SER A 83 -60.54 66.21 -29.22
C SER A 83 -59.20 65.47 -29.13
N LYS A 84 -58.19 65.92 -29.88
CA LYS A 84 -56.84 65.34 -29.86
C LYS A 84 -56.16 65.49 -28.50
N GLN A 85 -56.34 66.61 -27.80
CA GLN A 85 -55.80 66.78 -26.45
C GLN A 85 -56.49 65.87 -25.44
N ARG A 86 -57.82 65.69 -25.54
CA ARG A 86 -58.56 64.76 -24.68
C ARG A 86 -58.11 63.32 -24.89
N GLU A 87 -57.92 62.91 -26.14
CA GLU A 87 -57.39 61.60 -26.51
C GLU A 87 -55.95 61.41 -26.00
N ALA A 88 -55.07 62.40 -26.17
CA ALA A 88 -53.70 62.36 -25.66
C ALA A 88 -53.64 62.27 -24.14
N LYS A 89 -54.47 63.04 -23.41
CA LYS A 89 -54.58 62.96 -21.95
C LYS A 89 -55.06 61.59 -21.47
N LYS A 90 -56.02 60.99 -22.20
CA LYS A 90 -56.49 59.63 -21.91
C LYS A 90 -55.35 58.62 -22.08
N GLN A 91 -54.63 58.66 -23.22
CA GLN A 91 -53.48 57.79 -23.46
C GLN A 91 -52.39 57.96 -22.39
N LEU A 92 -52.12 59.19 -21.96
CA LEU A 92 -51.15 59.47 -20.90
C LEU A 92 -51.59 58.84 -19.56
N SER A 93 -52.87 58.96 -19.21
CA SER A 93 -53.42 58.32 -18.01
C SER A 93 -53.37 56.79 -18.10
N ASP A 94 -53.64 56.22 -19.27
CA ASP A 94 -53.57 54.76 -19.50
C ASP A 94 -52.12 54.26 -19.34
N VAL A 95 -51.14 54.99 -19.91
CA VAL A 95 -49.70 54.69 -19.77
C VAL A 95 -49.22 54.84 -18.32
N GLU A 96 -49.68 55.87 -17.60
CA GLU A 96 -49.36 56.03 -16.18
C GLU A 96 -49.91 54.88 -15.34
N ALA A 97 -51.14 54.43 -15.61
CA ALA A 97 -51.72 53.26 -14.96
C ALA A 97 -50.95 51.97 -15.26
N GLU A 98 -50.51 51.77 -16.51
CA GLU A 98 -49.66 50.64 -16.89
C GLU A 98 -48.29 50.69 -16.20
N ARG A 99 -47.64 51.86 -16.16
CA ARG A 99 -46.38 52.06 -15.44
C ARG A 99 -46.52 51.67 -13.97
N ASP A 100 -47.56 52.15 -13.30
CA ASP A 100 -47.79 51.87 -11.88
C ASP A 100 -48.15 50.40 -11.63
N HIS A 101 -48.82 49.74 -12.59
CA HIS A 101 -49.05 48.30 -12.56
C HIS A 101 -47.73 47.51 -12.70
N LEU A 102 -46.88 47.90 -13.65
CA LEU A 102 -45.57 47.26 -13.87
C LEU A 102 -44.63 47.45 -12.68
N LEU A 103 -44.61 48.64 -12.07
CA LEU A 103 -43.83 48.92 -10.86
C LEU A 103 -44.26 48.02 -9.69
N ARG A 104 -45.57 47.85 -9.47
CA ARG A 104 -46.08 46.93 -8.43
C ARG A 104 -45.66 45.48 -8.69
N ARG A 105 -45.76 45.01 -9.93
CA ARG A 105 -45.31 43.66 -10.30
C ARG A 105 -43.81 43.47 -10.09
N LEU A 106 -43.01 44.49 -10.38
CA LEU A 106 -41.56 44.47 -10.14
C LEU A 106 -41.26 44.34 -8.64
N ASP A 107 -41.93 45.11 -7.79
CA ASP A 107 -41.76 45.06 -6.34
C ASP A 107 -42.20 43.71 -5.75
N GLU A 108 -43.31 43.15 -6.21
CA GLU A 108 -43.76 41.80 -5.83
C GLU A 108 -42.73 40.74 -6.22
N THR A 109 -42.26 40.77 -7.48
CA THR A 109 -41.25 39.83 -7.98
C THR A 109 -39.93 39.95 -7.22
N ARG A 110 -39.56 41.17 -6.82
CA ARG A 110 -38.36 41.43 -6.00
C ARG A 110 -38.51 40.83 -4.60
N LYS A 111 -39.66 41.01 -3.95
CA LYS A 111 -39.94 40.41 -2.63
C LYS A 111 -39.93 38.89 -2.69
N ASP A 112 -40.51 38.30 -3.73
CA ASP A 112 -40.50 36.85 -3.93
C ASP A 112 -39.09 36.32 -4.15
N HIS A 113 -38.28 37.00 -4.97
CA HIS A 113 -36.86 36.65 -5.14
C HIS A 113 -36.08 36.73 -3.84
N GLU A 114 -36.26 37.79 -3.06
CA GLU A 114 -35.58 37.94 -1.76
C GLU A 114 -35.97 36.83 -0.79
N LYS A 115 -37.26 36.45 -0.76
CA LYS A 115 -37.76 35.33 0.03
C LYS A 115 -37.14 34.00 -0.41
N ILE A 116 -37.08 33.74 -1.71
CA ILE A 116 -36.46 32.53 -2.27
C ILE A 116 -34.97 32.50 -1.94
N LEU A 117 -34.24 33.61 -2.13
CA LEU A 117 -32.82 33.71 -1.80
C LEU A 117 -32.55 33.47 -0.32
N SER A 118 -33.39 34.03 0.56
CA SER A 118 -33.28 33.80 2.01
C SER A 118 -33.48 32.32 2.36
N LYS A 119 -34.51 31.67 1.77
CA LYS A 119 -34.77 30.24 1.95
C LYS A 119 -33.63 29.36 1.45
N VAL A 120 -33.15 29.59 0.22
CA VAL A 120 -32.03 28.85 -0.38
C VAL A 120 -30.76 29.02 0.46
N LYS A 121 -30.51 30.22 0.99
CA LYS A 121 -29.38 30.47 1.88
C LYS A 121 -29.51 29.68 3.18
N SER A 122 -30.69 29.68 3.82
CA SER A 122 -30.90 28.89 5.04
C SER A 122 -30.73 27.38 4.81
N GLU A 123 -31.25 26.85 3.69
CA GLU A 123 -31.11 25.43 3.34
C GLU A 123 -29.66 25.05 3.04
N ARG A 124 -28.92 25.94 2.35
CA ARG A 124 -27.48 25.76 2.14
C ARG A 124 -26.72 25.71 3.46
N ASP A 125 -27.00 26.64 4.37
CA ASP A 125 -26.30 26.72 5.66
C ASP A 125 -26.62 25.50 6.55
N GLU A 126 -27.87 25.02 6.52
CA GLU A 126 -28.31 23.75 7.12
C GLU A 126 -27.51 22.55 6.57
N SER A 127 -27.40 22.45 5.24
CA SER A 127 -26.67 21.39 4.56
C SER A 127 -25.16 21.42 4.86
N ILE A 128 -24.55 22.60 4.87
CA ILE A 128 -23.13 22.78 5.23
C ILE A 128 -22.89 22.34 6.67
N ARG A 129 -23.78 22.70 7.60
CA ARG A 129 -23.69 22.27 9.00
C ARG A 129 -23.79 20.74 9.11
N GLY A 130 -24.79 20.13 8.49
CA GLY A 130 -24.96 18.68 8.49
C GLY A 130 -23.77 17.94 7.90
N HIS A 131 -23.19 18.45 6.79
CA HIS A 131 -21.97 17.87 6.23
C HIS A 131 -20.77 17.96 7.18
N ARG A 132 -20.56 19.10 7.85
CA ARG A 132 -19.47 19.25 8.82
C ARG A 132 -19.62 18.28 9.99
N GLU A 133 -20.82 18.12 10.53
CA GLU A 133 -21.10 17.17 11.62
C GLU A 133 -20.89 15.72 11.17
N ALA A 134 -21.28 15.37 9.95
CA ALA A 134 -21.03 14.05 9.38
C ALA A 134 -19.52 13.78 9.20
N THR A 135 -18.74 14.77 8.76
CA THR A 135 -17.28 14.61 8.61
C THR A 135 -16.60 14.43 9.96
N THR A 136 -16.94 15.25 10.96
CA THR A 136 -16.31 15.13 12.29
C THR A 136 -16.68 13.82 12.99
N THR A 137 -17.91 13.35 12.84
CA THR A 137 -18.32 12.03 13.37
C THR A 137 -17.59 10.89 12.67
N TYR A 138 -17.48 10.93 11.34
CA TYR A 138 -16.71 9.96 10.56
C TYR A 138 -15.23 9.92 10.98
N ASP A 139 -14.59 11.08 11.12
CA ASP A 139 -13.18 11.19 11.53
C ASP A 139 -12.98 10.64 12.94
N ARG A 140 -13.91 10.93 13.85
CA ARG A 140 -13.87 10.42 15.23
C ARG A 140 -14.01 8.91 15.28
N ILE A 141 -14.97 8.34 14.53
CA ILE A 141 -15.16 6.88 14.45
C ILE A 141 -13.91 6.21 13.87
N THR A 142 -13.40 6.74 12.75
CA THR A 142 -12.20 6.19 12.09
C THR A 142 -10.97 6.24 13.00
N SER A 143 -10.80 7.32 13.75
CA SER A 143 -9.69 7.47 14.69
C SER A 143 -9.81 6.50 15.88
N ALA A 144 -11.03 6.31 16.41
CA ALA A 144 -11.28 5.36 17.49
C ALA A 144 -11.02 3.91 17.05
N LEU A 145 -11.50 3.54 15.86
CA LEU A 145 -11.27 2.20 15.28
C LEU A 145 -9.78 1.92 15.08
N ARG A 146 -9.03 2.88 14.51
CA ARG A 146 -7.58 2.75 14.35
C ARG A 146 -6.84 2.62 15.68
N ALA A 147 -7.29 3.35 16.71
CA ALA A 147 -6.69 3.26 18.04
C ALA A 147 -6.94 1.89 18.67
N GLU A 148 -8.16 1.35 18.53
CA GLU A 148 -8.53 0.01 19.01
C GLU A 148 -7.78 -1.10 18.27
N GLU A 149 -7.69 -1.04 16.94
CA GLU A 149 -6.92 -1.97 16.12
C GLU A 149 -5.43 -1.98 16.51
N LEU A 150 -4.86 -0.79 16.73
CA LEU A 150 -3.46 -0.65 17.13
C LEU A 150 -3.21 -1.21 18.54
N GLU A 151 -4.15 -1.04 19.47
CA GLU A 151 -4.03 -1.60 20.81
C GLU A 151 -4.17 -3.13 20.80
N ASN A 152 -5.13 -3.67 20.04
CA ASN A 152 -5.27 -5.12 19.86
C ASN A 152 -4.01 -5.74 19.24
N ALA A 153 -3.44 -5.10 18.21
CA ALA A 153 -2.21 -5.55 17.57
C ALA A 153 -1.01 -5.56 18.53
N LYS A 154 -0.88 -4.58 19.43
CA LYS A 154 0.16 -4.57 20.47
C LYS A 154 0.02 -5.72 21.44
N VAL A 155 -1.21 -5.95 21.93
CA VAL A 155 -1.47 -7.05 22.87
C VAL A 155 -1.16 -8.41 22.24
N GLU A 156 -1.52 -8.62 20.97
CA GLU A 156 -1.16 -9.84 20.26
C GLU A 156 0.36 -9.99 20.05
N LEU A 157 1.05 -8.89 19.73
CA LEU A 157 2.51 -8.90 19.58
C LEU A 157 3.20 -9.25 20.90
N GLU A 158 2.77 -8.69 22.03
CA GLU A 158 3.31 -9.03 23.35
C GLU A 158 3.04 -10.50 23.71
N ARG A 159 1.83 -11.02 23.47
CA ARG A 159 1.51 -12.43 23.69
C ARG A 159 2.40 -13.35 22.86
N SER A 160 2.60 -13.04 21.58
CA SER A 160 3.47 -13.81 20.68
C SER A 160 4.94 -13.75 21.12
N SER A 161 5.42 -12.57 21.50
CA SER A 161 6.78 -12.36 21.99
C SER A 161 7.04 -13.17 23.27
N ASN A 162 6.11 -13.15 24.22
CA ASN A 162 6.22 -13.91 25.47
C ASN A 162 6.23 -15.41 25.20
N ALA A 163 5.33 -15.91 24.35
CA ALA A 163 5.32 -17.33 23.97
C ALA A 163 6.63 -17.76 23.27
N SER A 164 7.21 -16.91 22.43
CA SER A 164 8.51 -17.17 21.80
C SER A 164 9.66 -17.19 22.80
N PHE A 165 9.61 -16.31 23.81
CA PHE A 165 10.61 -16.28 24.88
C PHE A 165 10.55 -17.56 25.71
N ASP A 166 9.35 -18.00 26.10
CA ASP A 166 9.14 -19.23 26.86
C ASP A 166 9.72 -20.44 26.11
N LEU A 167 9.38 -20.61 24.83
CA LEU A 167 9.95 -21.67 23.98
C LEU A 167 11.49 -21.61 23.92
N SER A 168 12.07 -20.42 23.79
CA SER A 168 13.52 -20.24 23.78
C SER A 168 14.17 -20.66 25.11
N THR A 169 13.51 -20.34 26.23
CA THR A 169 14.00 -20.72 27.57
C THR A 169 13.93 -22.22 27.83
N GLU A 170 12.98 -22.95 27.23
CA GLU A 170 12.92 -24.41 27.31
C GLU A 170 13.89 -25.12 26.36
N LEU A 171 14.03 -24.62 25.13
CA LEU A 171 14.88 -25.26 24.11
C LEU A 171 16.37 -25.15 24.41
N SER A 172 16.83 -24.03 24.98
CA SER A 172 18.26 -23.82 25.26
C SER A 172 18.86 -24.86 26.24
N PRO A 173 18.25 -25.11 27.41
CA PRO A 173 18.69 -26.17 28.32
C PRO A 173 18.63 -27.55 27.68
N LEU A 174 17.55 -27.87 26.96
CA LEU A 174 17.39 -29.16 26.30
C LEU A 174 18.50 -29.42 25.26
N MET A 175 18.81 -28.43 24.42
CA MET A 175 19.92 -28.53 23.47
C MET A 175 21.27 -28.73 24.15
N ARG A 176 21.49 -28.08 25.30
CA ARG A 176 22.71 -28.26 26.09
C ARG A 176 22.81 -29.70 26.64
N THR A 177 21.72 -30.23 27.17
CA THR A 177 21.66 -31.62 27.67
C THR A 177 21.89 -32.63 26.56
N ILE A 178 21.25 -32.46 25.40
CA ILE A 178 21.46 -33.33 24.22
C ILE A 178 22.93 -33.31 23.79
N ARG A 179 23.57 -32.14 23.77
CA ARG A 179 24.99 -32.01 23.42
C ARG A 179 25.89 -32.73 24.41
N TYR A 180 25.62 -32.55 25.71
CA TYR A 180 26.36 -33.22 26.78
C TYR A 180 26.25 -34.74 26.68
N LEU A 181 25.03 -35.27 26.56
CA LEU A 181 24.80 -36.71 26.43
C LEU A 181 25.45 -37.29 25.18
N ARG A 182 25.39 -36.58 24.04
CA ARG A 182 26.04 -37.00 22.80
C ARG A 182 27.55 -37.10 22.95
N GLY A 183 28.17 -36.17 23.68
CA GLY A 183 29.60 -36.23 24.02
C GLY A 183 29.93 -37.47 24.85
N GLY A 184 29.19 -37.68 25.94
CA GLY A 184 29.38 -38.86 26.80
C GLY A 184 29.20 -40.18 26.07
N HIS A 185 28.16 -40.32 25.24
CA HIS A 185 27.95 -41.54 24.44
C HIS A 185 29.07 -41.77 23.43
N LYS A 186 29.64 -40.71 22.84
CA LYS A 186 30.77 -40.83 21.91
C LYS A 186 32.01 -41.37 22.61
N GLU A 187 32.31 -40.86 23.82
CA GLU A 187 33.43 -41.35 24.62
C GLU A 187 33.22 -42.81 25.04
N GLN A 188 32.02 -43.16 25.48
CA GLN A 188 31.67 -44.55 25.84
C GLN A 188 31.83 -45.52 24.66
N LEU A 189 31.37 -45.13 23.47
CA LEU A 189 31.53 -45.93 22.25
C LEU A 189 33.01 -46.14 21.92
N SER A 190 33.82 -45.08 21.99
CA SER A 190 35.27 -45.19 21.71
C SER A 190 35.99 -46.11 22.70
N THR A 191 35.60 -46.10 23.98
CA THR A 191 36.15 -47.02 24.98
C THR A 191 35.73 -48.46 24.69
N LEU A 192 34.45 -48.70 24.38
CA LEU A 192 33.93 -50.04 24.05
C LEU A 192 34.56 -50.62 22.77
N GLU A 193 34.77 -49.80 21.74
CA GLU A 193 35.45 -50.22 20.51
C GLU A 193 36.88 -50.69 20.79
N LYS A 194 37.60 -49.96 21.65
CA LYS A 194 38.95 -50.33 22.06
C LYS A 194 38.98 -51.61 22.88
N ASP A 195 38.08 -51.74 23.86
CA ASP A 195 38.00 -52.95 24.70
C ASP A 195 37.65 -54.19 23.85
N LEU A 196 36.85 -54.01 22.79
CA LEU A 196 36.53 -55.07 21.84
C LEU A 196 37.76 -55.47 21.02
N GLU A 197 38.51 -54.52 20.48
CA GLU A 197 39.76 -54.76 19.74
C GLU A 197 40.78 -55.50 20.62
N ASP A 198 41.01 -55.02 21.85
CA ASP A 198 41.91 -55.67 22.82
C ASP A 198 41.46 -57.11 23.13
N SER A 199 40.14 -57.36 23.20
CA SER A 199 39.57 -58.70 23.43
C SER A 199 39.77 -59.63 22.24
N GLU A 200 39.59 -59.13 21.01
CA GLU A 200 39.82 -59.88 19.77
C GLU A 200 41.29 -60.29 19.62
N ASP A 201 42.21 -59.37 19.90
CA ASP A 201 43.66 -59.63 19.89
C ASP A 201 44.03 -60.71 20.92
N ASN A 202 43.48 -60.62 22.13
CA ASN A 202 43.68 -61.62 23.18
C ASN A 202 43.14 -62.99 22.78
N PHE A 203 41.96 -63.03 22.16
CA PHE A 203 41.37 -64.28 21.67
C PHE A 203 42.25 -64.91 20.59
N GLN A 204 42.75 -64.10 19.65
CA GLN A 204 43.63 -64.57 18.59
C GLN A 204 44.95 -65.12 19.14
N ALA A 205 45.57 -64.42 20.11
CA ALA A 205 46.77 -64.89 20.80
C ALA A 205 46.53 -66.21 21.55
N ALA A 206 45.38 -66.34 22.24
CA ALA A 206 45.01 -67.57 22.93
C ALA A 206 44.79 -68.74 21.95
N LEU A 207 44.15 -68.48 20.81
CA LEU A 207 43.93 -69.46 19.75
C LEU A 207 45.26 -69.97 19.18
N ASP A 208 46.21 -69.07 18.92
CA ASP A 208 47.52 -69.46 18.39
C ASP A 208 48.35 -70.24 19.42
N SER A 209 48.28 -69.86 20.70
CA SER A 209 48.86 -70.63 21.81
C SER A 209 48.26 -72.05 21.90
N LEU A 210 46.95 -72.19 21.74
CA LEU A 210 46.27 -73.48 21.76
C LEU A 210 46.69 -74.37 20.58
N LYS A 211 46.79 -73.81 19.36
CA LYS A 211 47.31 -74.52 18.19
C LYS A 211 48.76 -74.99 18.39
N MET A 212 49.59 -74.18 19.03
CA MET A 212 50.96 -74.57 19.37
C MET A 212 50.99 -75.75 20.35
N ARG A 213 50.21 -75.68 21.44
CA ARG A 213 50.09 -76.79 22.39
C ARG A 213 49.51 -78.07 21.78
N GLU A 214 48.57 -77.95 20.87
CA GLU A 214 48.02 -79.10 20.14
C GLU A 214 49.12 -79.82 19.32
N ARG A 215 50.00 -79.06 18.66
CA ARG A 215 51.15 -79.62 17.94
C ARG A 215 52.15 -80.29 18.88
N GLU A 216 52.46 -79.66 20.02
CA GLU A 216 53.36 -80.23 21.04
C GLU A 216 52.81 -81.54 21.60
N LEU A 217 51.51 -81.57 21.94
CA LEU A 217 50.84 -82.78 22.43
C LEU A 217 50.86 -83.90 21.39
N LYS A 218 50.62 -83.58 20.11
CA LYS A 218 50.72 -84.54 19.02
C LYS A 218 52.15 -85.10 18.90
N ALA A 219 53.17 -84.26 18.95
CA ALA A 219 54.57 -84.69 18.93
C ALA A 219 54.93 -85.59 20.12
N CYS A 220 54.49 -85.24 21.34
CA CYS A 220 54.66 -86.07 22.53
C CYS A 220 53.97 -87.43 22.39
N HIS A 221 52.75 -87.45 21.85
CA HIS A 221 52.01 -88.67 21.58
C HIS A 221 52.76 -89.57 20.58
N ASP A 222 53.26 -89.01 19.48
CA ASP A 222 54.02 -89.73 18.47
C ASP A 222 55.33 -90.31 19.02
N LEU A 223 56.07 -89.53 19.83
CA LEU A 223 57.28 -89.98 20.53
C LEU A 223 56.99 -91.14 21.50
N ASN A 224 55.91 -91.03 22.28
CA ASN A 224 55.48 -92.08 23.20
C ASN A 224 55.10 -93.36 22.45
N ALA A 225 54.36 -93.24 21.34
CA ALA A 225 53.99 -94.37 20.49
C ALA A 225 55.24 -95.07 19.92
N GLN A 226 56.23 -94.29 19.46
CA GLN A 226 57.51 -94.81 18.97
C GLN A 226 58.29 -95.53 20.08
N THR A 227 58.35 -94.94 21.28
CA THR A 227 59.05 -95.52 22.44
C THR A 227 58.41 -96.83 22.87
N ILE A 228 57.08 -96.89 22.97
CA ILE A 228 56.34 -98.12 23.30
C ILE A 228 56.60 -99.20 22.23
N LYS A 229 56.59 -98.83 20.95
CA LYS A 229 56.92 -99.76 19.86
C LYS A 229 58.34 -100.32 20.01
N GLY A 230 59.33 -99.45 20.23
CA GLY A 230 60.73 -99.86 20.43
C GLY A 230 60.92 -100.76 21.66
N LEU A 231 60.24 -100.46 22.78
CA LEU A 231 60.24 -101.32 23.97
C LEU A 231 59.62 -102.69 23.69
N ARG A 232 58.51 -102.76 22.94
CA ARG A 232 57.89 -104.03 22.53
C ARG A 232 58.85 -104.86 21.68
N GLU A 233 59.50 -104.24 20.69
CA GLU A 233 60.48 -104.90 19.81
C GLU A 233 61.69 -105.42 20.61
N SER A 234 62.27 -104.58 21.49
CA SER A 234 63.39 -104.97 22.35
C SER A 234 63.00 -106.10 23.31
N ASN A 235 61.81 -106.05 23.92
CA ASN A 235 61.33 -107.09 24.81
C ASN A 235 61.13 -108.42 24.08
N MET A 236 60.55 -108.41 22.87
CA MET A 236 60.43 -109.61 22.04
C MET A 236 61.81 -110.21 21.71
N LYS A 237 62.80 -109.38 21.43
CA LYS A 237 64.18 -109.82 21.21
C LYS A 237 64.75 -110.50 22.45
N CYS A 238 64.68 -109.88 23.62
CA CYS A 238 65.14 -110.47 24.89
C CYS A 238 64.44 -111.81 25.19
N ILE A 239 63.12 -111.90 24.95
CA ILE A 239 62.36 -113.15 25.11
C ILE A 239 62.92 -114.22 24.16
N SER A 240 63.16 -113.91 22.89
CA SER A 240 63.71 -114.86 21.92
C SER A 240 65.12 -115.34 22.28
N GLU A 241 65.96 -114.44 22.80
CA GLU A 241 67.31 -114.74 23.28
C GLU A 241 67.26 -115.64 24.52
N ASN A 242 66.37 -115.34 25.46
CA ASN A 242 66.17 -116.14 26.66
C ASN A 242 65.67 -117.57 26.33
N VAL A 243 64.70 -117.71 25.42
CA VAL A 243 64.26 -119.03 24.90
C VAL A 243 65.43 -119.80 24.27
N THR A 244 66.29 -119.11 23.52
CA THR A 244 67.47 -119.72 22.89
C THR A 244 68.49 -120.18 23.93
N LEU A 245 68.75 -119.35 24.96
CA LEU A 245 69.63 -119.69 26.07
C LEU A 245 69.08 -120.86 26.88
N GLN A 246 67.79 -120.85 27.23
CA GLN A 246 67.13 -121.98 27.88
C GLN A 246 67.32 -123.27 27.08
N THR A 247 67.13 -123.22 25.76
CA THR A 247 67.37 -124.38 24.88
C THR A 247 68.82 -124.87 24.96
N LYS A 248 69.81 -123.96 24.99
CA LYS A 248 71.22 -124.31 25.14
C LYS A 248 71.52 -124.91 26.51
N VAL A 249 70.97 -124.33 27.58
CA VAL A 249 71.10 -124.84 28.96
C VAL A 249 70.52 -126.24 29.06
N SER A 250 69.32 -126.49 28.54
CA SER A 250 68.72 -127.82 28.51
C SER A 250 69.61 -128.83 27.77
N ARG A 251 70.20 -128.46 26.62
CA ARG A 251 71.15 -129.31 25.90
C ARG A 251 72.42 -129.62 26.70
N LEU A 252 72.96 -128.63 27.43
CA LEU A 252 74.12 -128.82 28.29
C LEU A 252 73.79 -129.72 29.49
N GLN A 253 72.63 -129.51 30.13
CA GLN A 253 72.13 -130.38 31.20
C GLN A 253 71.98 -131.83 30.73
N ASP A 254 71.41 -132.05 29.54
CA ASP A 254 71.32 -133.39 28.93
C ASP A 254 72.70 -134.01 28.67
N ALA A 255 73.68 -133.21 28.23
CA ALA A 255 75.05 -133.68 28.01
C ALA A 255 75.76 -134.04 29.33
N LEU A 256 75.59 -133.22 30.38
CA LEU A 256 76.09 -133.49 31.73
C LEU A 256 75.50 -134.77 32.33
N LYS A 257 74.19 -134.99 32.17
CA LYS A 257 73.53 -136.24 32.57
C LYS A 257 74.15 -137.47 31.91
N LYS A 258 74.47 -137.39 30.60
CA LYS A 258 75.13 -138.48 29.87
C LYS A 258 76.56 -138.77 30.33
N GLN A 259 77.23 -137.81 30.98
CA GLN A 259 78.58 -137.98 31.53
C GLN A 259 78.61 -138.48 32.99
N GLY A 260 77.46 -138.76 33.61
CA GLY A 260 77.37 -139.34 34.96
C GLY A 260 77.69 -138.35 36.09
N GLN A 261 77.68 -137.05 35.82
CA GLN A 261 77.81 -136.01 36.85
C GLN A 261 76.43 -135.70 37.48
N PRO A 262 76.36 -135.44 38.80
CA PRO A 262 75.10 -135.09 39.45
C PRO A 262 74.56 -133.77 38.87
N GLU A 263 73.23 -133.71 38.77
CA GLU A 263 72.47 -132.58 38.26
C GLU A 263 72.81 -131.33 39.08
N VAL A 264 73.50 -130.36 38.48
CA VAL A 264 73.68 -129.05 39.10
C VAL A 264 72.33 -128.35 39.03
N ILE A 265 71.63 -128.37 40.16
CA ILE A 265 70.47 -127.52 40.40
C ILE A 265 71.00 -126.09 40.47
N GLU A 266 70.54 -125.23 39.57
CA GLU A 266 70.66 -123.78 39.77
C GLU A 266 69.32 -123.07 39.60
N LEU A 267 69.01 -122.32 40.67
CA LEU A 267 68.33 -121.02 40.79
C LEU A 267 67.15 -120.70 39.85
#